data_AF-A0A3D8MF50-F1
#
_entry.id   AF-A0A3D8MF50-F1
#
_cell.length_a   1.000
_cell.length_b   1.000
_cell.length_c   1.000
_cell.angle_alpha   90.00
_cell.angle_beta   90.00
_cell.angle_gamma   90.00
#
_symmetry.space_group_name_H-M   'P 1'
#
loop_
_entity.id
_entity.type
_entity.pdbx_description
1 polymer ?
#
loop_
_entity_poly.entity_id
_entity_poly.type
_entity_poly.pdbx_seq_one_letter_code
_entity_poly.pdbx_strand_id
1 'polypeptide(L)'
;MLSRIAGFFAIVGLLSTVVGVTAFFASDITLYQIVSKLTERGVLEPPPVQRQTEVATSVRKTFFEPRIEVPQSYRRINVNNADELLGALKQAALSNGNAAILLASGVYELQKTVYVQHDNIMVMSETGDPYDVVIKGGSGNLFRVAANHFYLDGVTLAEARNHLIQIAGESNASYPIINNCILQDAYEQFIKVSYNKHTPENTSVGGVVKNSIFQFTRGVAQNYYTGGIDALGAEGWLVEKNVFRDIASPSGHIAQHAVHFWVNSAHNRVIGNLFVDVDRAIGFGMPLPQNSAVLKYSHHGGEIAENVIYHSDNGDPFGDTAIILESASDASVHNNIVFMEHWYPNAIEYRFETSVGLRIFANRVNKSIAARTGAKATLAENSERLSQQGFLAEFNAIMDRLGIETLHESIVQSAVAE
;
A
#
# COMPACT_ATOMS: atom_id res chain seq x y z
N MET A 1 20.66 0.19 -30.12
CA MET A 1 20.18 -0.44 -28.88
C MET A 1 21.32 -1.11 -28.11
N LEU A 2 22.11 -1.98 -28.75
CA LEU A 2 23.33 -2.58 -28.17
C LEU A 2 24.43 -1.57 -27.72
N SER A 3 24.54 -0.41 -28.38
CA SER A 3 25.52 0.63 -28.02
C SER A 3 25.17 1.44 -26.76
N ARG A 4 23.91 1.45 -26.32
CA ARG A 4 23.47 2.15 -25.10
C ARG A 4 23.62 1.28 -23.84
N ILE A 5 23.46 -0.03 -23.99
CA ILE A 5 23.68 -1.02 -22.91
C ILE A 5 25.16 -1.14 -22.57
N ALA A 6 26.05 -1.09 -23.58
CA ALA A 6 27.51 -1.12 -23.36
C ALA A 6 28.02 0.12 -22.60
N GLY A 7 27.42 1.29 -22.80
CA GLY A 7 27.76 2.52 -22.07
C GLY A 7 27.38 2.47 -20.58
N PHE A 8 26.25 1.83 -20.26
CA PHE A 8 25.79 1.66 -18.87
C PHE A 8 26.72 0.74 -18.07
N PHE A 9 27.13 -0.41 -18.62
CA PHE A 9 28.10 -1.30 -17.98
C PHE A 9 29.51 -0.70 -17.90
N ALA A 10 29.93 0.11 -18.88
CA ALA A 10 31.22 0.80 -18.85
C ALA A 10 31.29 1.86 -17.72
N ILE A 11 30.19 2.57 -17.43
CA ILE A 11 30.14 3.57 -16.36
C ILE A 11 30.09 2.91 -14.98
N VAL A 12 29.35 1.80 -14.82
CA VAL A 12 29.34 1.00 -13.58
C VAL A 12 30.72 0.37 -13.32
N GLY A 13 31.42 -0.06 -14.38
CA GLY A 13 32.80 -0.55 -14.31
C GLY A 13 33.85 0.56 -14.08
N LEU A 14 33.61 1.80 -14.50
CA LEU A 14 34.53 2.92 -14.25
C LEU A 14 34.40 3.44 -12.80
N LEU A 15 33.19 3.49 -12.26
CA LEU A 15 32.91 3.91 -10.88
C LEU A 15 33.56 3.00 -9.83
N SER A 16 33.72 1.70 -10.13
CA SER A 16 34.46 0.77 -9.27
C SER A 16 35.99 0.92 -9.37
N THR A 17 36.51 1.59 -10.41
CA THR A 17 37.97 1.80 -10.61
C THR A 17 38.48 3.18 -10.23
N VAL A 18 37.63 4.22 -10.21
CA VAL A 18 38.05 5.61 -9.88
C VAL A 18 37.84 5.94 -8.39
N VAL A 19 36.99 5.20 -7.68
CA VAL A 19 36.87 5.32 -6.22
C VAL A 19 37.77 4.29 -5.58
N GLY A 20 38.94 4.75 -5.14
CA GLY A 20 39.92 3.95 -4.40
C GLY A 20 39.27 3.12 -3.29
N VAL A 21 39.79 1.91 -3.17
CA VAL A 21 39.42 0.76 -2.32
C VAL A 21 39.42 1.03 -0.79
N THR A 22 39.27 2.28 -0.32
CA THR A 22 39.49 2.63 1.10
C THR A 22 38.46 3.57 1.74
N ALA A 23 37.28 3.80 1.17
CA ALA A 23 36.28 4.68 1.81
C ALA A 23 34.79 4.31 1.64
N PHE A 24 34.46 3.04 1.34
CA PHE A 24 33.06 2.58 1.24
C PHE A 24 32.53 1.90 2.51
N PHE A 25 33.09 2.26 3.66
CA PHE A 25 32.51 1.97 4.96
C PHE A 25 32.03 3.31 5.54
N ALA A 26 30.74 3.43 5.84
CA ALA A 26 30.09 4.52 6.59
C ALA A 26 29.40 5.69 5.83
N SER A 27 28.74 5.47 4.68
CA SER A 27 27.59 6.33 4.36
C SER A 27 26.47 5.57 3.64
N ASP A 28 25.32 5.51 4.30
CA ASP A 28 24.06 4.94 3.82
C ASP A 28 23.47 5.78 2.69
N ILE A 29 24.03 5.65 1.50
CA ILE A 29 23.40 6.16 0.29
C ILE A 29 23.14 4.95 -0.62
N THR A 30 21.86 4.62 -0.82
CA THR A 30 21.49 3.58 -1.80
C THR A 30 21.94 4.01 -3.19
N LEU A 31 22.29 3.06 -4.07
CA LEU A 31 22.66 3.38 -5.46
C LEU A 31 21.63 4.31 -6.12
N TYR A 32 20.36 4.15 -5.79
CA TYR A 32 19.28 5.04 -6.22
C TYR A 32 19.41 6.47 -5.69
N GLN A 33 19.65 6.67 -4.39
CA GLN A 33 19.86 8.01 -3.83
C GLN A 33 21.11 8.69 -4.40
N ILE A 34 22.15 7.91 -4.74
CA ILE A 34 23.32 8.41 -5.46
C ILE A 34 22.91 8.83 -6.87
N VAL A 35 22.23 7.96 -7.62
CA VAL A 35 21.77 8.23 -8.99
C VAL A 35 20.85 9.44 -9.02
N SER A 36 19.86 9.53 -8.12
CA SER A 36 18.95 10.65 -7.96
C SER A 36 19.69 11.96 -7.69
N LYS A 37 20.62 12.00 -6.72
CA LYS A 37 21.46 13.18 -6.46
C LYS A 37 22.36 13.57 -7.64
N LEU A 38 22.86 12.59 -8.38
CA LEU A 38 23.66 12.82 -9.58
C LEU A 38 22.80 13.35 -10.73
N THR A 39 21.56 12.87 -10.89
CA THR A 39 20.56 13.38 -11.83
C THR A 39 20.17 14.82 -11.49
N GLU A 40 19.89 15.13 -10.22
CA GLU A 40 19.61 16.49 -9.75
C GLU A 40 20.76 17.47 -10.07
N ARG A 41 22.00 16.97 -10.04
CA ARG A 41 23.20 17.74 -10.39
C ARG A 41 23.51 17.75 -11.89
N GLY A 42 22.66 17.14 -12.72
CA GLY A 42 22.84 17.06 -14.18
C GLY A 42 23.99 16.15 -14.63
N VAL A 43 24.48 15.27 -13.75
CA VAL A 43 25.60 14.35 -14.04
C VAL A 43 25.10 13.09 -14.76
N LEU A 44 23.88 12.66 -14.47
CA LEU A 44 23.21 11.54 -15.14
C LEU A 44 21.91 12.02 -15.78
N GLU A 45 21.50 11.39 -16.88
CA GLU A 45 20.17 11.58 -17.42
C GLU A 45 19.11 11.02 -16.44
N PRO A 46 17.95 11.69 -16.29
CA PRO A 46 16.89 11.16 -15.46
C PRO A 46 16.42 9.80 -15.99
N PRO A 47 16.00 8.89 -15.10
CA PRO A 47 15.38 7.65 -15.53
C PRO A 47 14.16 7.96 -16.40
N PRO A 48 13.84 7.09 -17.37
CA PRO A 48 12.71 7.29 -18.26
C PRO A 48 11.41 7.43 -17.45
N VAL A 49 10.55 8.35 -17.84
CA VAL A 49 9.24 8.56 -17.21
C VAL A 49 8.29 7.49 -17.73
N GLN A 50 7.72 6.69 -16.84
CA GLN A 50 6.62 5.81 -17.20
C GLN A 50 5.38 6.65 -17.47
N ARG A 51 4.68 6.33 -18.55
CA ARG A 51 3.45 7.03 -18.95
C ARG A 51 2.25 6.18 -18.60
N GLN A 52 1.18 6.87 -18.21
CA GLN A 52 -0.13 6.27 -18.10
C GLN A 52 -0.53 5.55 -19.38
N THR A 53 -1.11 4.37 -19.25
CA THR A 53 -1.65 3.63 -20.39
C THR A 53 -2.81 4.41 -21.03
N GLU A 54 -2.95 4.26 -22.35
CA GLU A 54 -4.07 4.89 -23.09
C GLU A 54 -5.40 4.27 -22.66
N VAL A 55 -5.43 2.94 -22.53
CA VAL A 55 -6.61 2.19 -22.06
C VAL A 55 -6.50 2.00 -20.56
N ALA A 56 -7.50 2.47 -19.83
CA ALA A 56 -7.65 2.21 -18.42
C ALA A 56 -8.16 0.77 -18.21
N THR A 57 -7.62 0.08 -17.21
CA THR A 57 -8.03 -1.28 -16.84
C THR A 57 -8.29 -1.41 -15.34
N SER A 58 -9.13 -2.36 -14.95
CA SER A 58 -9.46 -2.68 -13.56
C SER A 58 -9.21 -4.15 -13.27
N VAL A 59 -8.87 -4.46 -12.02
CA VAL A 59 -8.98 -5.82 -11.51
C VAL A 59 -10.47 -6.15 -11.43
N ARG A 60 -10.84 -7.31 -11.99
CA ARG A 60 -12.17 -7.89 -11.88
C ARG A 60 -12.08 -9.11 -10.98
N LYS A 61 -12.89 -9.13 -9.93
CA LYS A 61 -12.96 -10.27 -9.02
C LYS A 61 -14.36 -10.46 -8.46
N THR A 62 -14.64 -11.69 -8.04
CA THR A 62 -15.78 -11.98 -7.17
C THR A 62 -15.40 -11.73 -5.71
N PHE A 63 -16.26 -11.03 -4.97
CA PHE A 63 -16.05 -10.71 -3.56
C PHE A 63 -16.71 -11.77 -2.66
N PHE A 64 -15.91 -12.68 -2.10
CA PHE A 64 -16.40 -13.81 -1.31
C PHE A 64 -16.59 -13.53 0.20
N GLU A 65 -15.96 -12.50 0.76
CA GLU A 65 -16.08 -12.24 2.19
C GLU A 65 -17.50 -11.79 2.56
N PRO A 66 -18.04 -12.27 3.70
CA PRO A 66 -19.32 -11.80 4.22
C PRO A 66 -19.33 -10.28 4.38
N ARG A 67 -20.49 -9.70 4.11
CA ARG A 67 -20.76 -8.30 4.44
C ARG A 67 -20.66 -8.09 5.95
N ILE A 68 -20.28 -6.89 6.33
CA ILE A 68 -20.28 -6.47 7.73
C ILE A 68 -21.73 -6.45 8.21
N GLU A 69 -22.03 -7.19 9.28
CA GLU A 69 -23.37 -7.19 9.84
C GLU A 69 -23.69 -5.85 10.49
N VAL A 70 -24.82 -5.25 10.10
CA VAL A 70 -25.32 -4.04 10.75
C VAL A 70 -25.99 -4.42 12.07
N PRO A 71 -25.47 -3.95 13.23
CA PRO A 71 -26.07 -4.24 14.53
C PRO A 71 -27.53 -3.78 14.59
N GLN A 72 -28.38 -4.54 15.28
CA GLN A 72 -29.81 -4.18 15.43
C GLN A 72 -30.03 -2.84 16.13
N SER A 73 -29.08 -2.41 16.96
CA SER A 73 -29.09 -1.12 17.64
C SER A 73 -28.76 0.07 16.72
N TYR A 74 -28.22 -0.17 15.52
CA TYR A 74 -27.83 0.91 14.62
C TYR A 74 -29.03 1.43 13.84
N ARG A 75 -29.14 2.75 13.74
CA ARG A 75 -30.12 3.38 12.85
C ARG A 75 -29.70 3.17 11.41
N ARG A 76 -30.58 2.59 10.60
CA ARG A 76 -30.39 2.45 9.15
C ARG A 76 -30.91 3.70 8.44
N ILE A 77 -30.10 4.26 7.54
CA ILE A 77 -30.43 5.45 6.76
C ILE A 77 -30.10 5.14 5.29
N ASN A 78 -31.11 5.03 4.44
CA ASN A 78 -30.90 4.79 3.01
C ASN A 78 -30.66 6.13 2.31
N VAL A 79 -29.72 6.15 1.36
CA VAL A 79 -29.33 7.35 0.61
C VAL A 79 -29.11 7.00 -0.86
N ASN A 80 -29.53 7.88 -1.77
CA ASN A 80 -29.48 7.63 -3.22
C ASN A 80 -28.59 8.62 -3.98
N ASN A 81 -28.01 9.59 -3.29
CA ASN A 81 -27.13 10.61 -3.90
C ASN A 81 -26.18 11.22 -2.85
N ALA A 82 -25.23 12.02 -3.32
CA ALA A 82 -24.20 12.68 -2.50
C ALA A 82 -24.80 13.58 -1.40
N ASP A 83 -25.85 14.35 -1.69
CA ASP A 83 -26.46 15.25 -0.71
C ASP A 83 -27.13 14.49 0.43
N GLU A 84 -27.82 13.39 0.11
CA GLU A 84 -28.41 12.49 1.09
C GLU A 84 -27.35 11.78 1.95
N LEU A 85 -26.24 11.33 1.34
CA LEU A 85 -25.10 10.76 2.09
C LEU A 85 -24.54 11.77 3.10
N LEU A 86 -24.30 13.01 2.67
CA LEU A 86 -23.81 14.09 3.54
C LEU A 86 -24.83 14.43 4.63
N GLY A 87 -26.12 14.44 4.29
CA GLY A 87 -27.22 14.62 5.24
C GLY A 87 -27.28 13.52 6.29
N ALA A 88 -27.17 12.25 5.88
CA ALA A 88 -27.20 11.09 6.75
C ALA A 88 -26.02 11.07 7.73
N LEU A 89 -24.80 11.42 7.28
CA LEU A 89 -23.63 11.56 8.14
C LEU A 89 -23.82 12.66 9.19
N LYS A 90 -24.37 13.82 8.80
CA LYS A 90 -24.73 14.89 9.74
C LYS A 90 -25.78 14.43 10.76
N GLN A 91 -26.80 13.70 10.32
CA GLN A 91 -27.82 13.14 11.22
C GLN A 91 -27.23 12.12 12.19
N ALA A 92 -26.30 11.27 11.73
CA ALA A 92 -25.59 10.31 12.58
C ALA A 92 -24.74 11.04 13.63
N ALA A 93 -24.03 12.09 13.24
CA ALA A 93 -23.29 12.94 14.17
C ALA A 93 -24.18 13.55 15.26
N LEU A 94 -25.34 14.11 14.87
CA LEU A 94 -26.33 14.66 15.82
C LEU A 94 -26.92 13.61 16.77
N SER A 95 -26.77 12.32 16.47
CA SER A 95 -27.29 11.20 17.27
C SER A 95 -26.17 10.43 17.99
N ASN A 96 -24.95 10.99 18.08
CA ASN A 96 -23.78 10.36 18.69
C ASN A 96 -23.37 9.02 18.03
N GLY A 97 -23.52 8.90 16.72
CA GLY A 97 -23.10 7.72 15.97
C GLY A 97 -24.16 6.61 15.88
N ASN A 98 -23.72 5.36 15.93
CA ASN A 98 -24.56 4.14 15.83
C ASN A 98 -25.48 4.17 14.61
N ALA A 99 -24.91 4.41 13.43
CA ALA A 99 -25.66 4.55 12.20
C ALA A 99 -25.04 3.71 11.09
N ALA A 100 -25.89 3.03 10.33
CA ALA A 100 -25.55 2.41 9.08
C ALA A 100 -26.19 3.19 7.93
N ILE A 101 -25.35 3.79 7.10
CA ILE A 101 -25.75 4.55 5.93
C ILE A 101 -25.64 3.60 4.74
N LEU A 102 -26.79 3.31 4.14
CA LEU A 102 -26.94 2.33 3.07
C LEU A 102 -27.10 3.07 1.75
N LEU A 103 -26.16 2.85 0.82
CA LEU A 103 -26.08 3.55 -0.45
C LEU A 103 -26.74 2.71 -1.53
N ALA A 104 -27.75 3.26 -2.19
CA ALA A 104 -28.26 2.70 -3.43
C ALA A 104 -27.19 2.78 -4.54
N SER A 105 -27.34 1.94 -5.57
CA SER A 105 -26.43 1.93 -6.72
C SER A 105 -26.36 3.30 -7.38
N GLY A 106 -25.15 3.79 -7.66
CA GLY A 106 -24.94 5.10 -8.25
C GLY A 106 -23.58 5.72 -7.98
N VAL A 107 -23.39 6.93 -8.50
CA VAL A 107 -22.17 7.73 -8.34
C VAL A 107 -22.45 8.89 -7.39
N TYR A 108 -21.66 8.96 -6.31
CA TYR A 108 -21.72 9.95 -5.26
C TYR A 108 -20.50 10.86 -5.38
N GLU A 109 -20.66 11.97 -6.10
CA GLU A 109 -19.59 12.95 -6.29
C GLU A 109 -19.54 13.95 -5.13
N LEU A 110 -18.46 13.90 -4.36
CA LEU A 110 -18.25 14.73 -3.18
C LEU A 110 -17.36 15.92 -3.54
N GLN A 111 -17.80 17.12 -3.15
CA GLN A 111 -17.04 18.35 -3.42
C GLN A 111 -16.02 18.67 -2.31
N LYS A 112 -16.21 18.11 -1.11
CA LYS A 112 -15.40 18.39 0.08
C LYS A 112 -15.07 17.10 0.80
N THR A 113 -14.00 17.14 1.60
CA THR A 113 -13.68 16.05 2.54
C THR A 113 -14.84 15.79 3.49
N VAL A 114 -15.21 14.53 3.62
CA VAL A 114 -16.19 14.04 4.58
C VAL A 114 -15.50 13.75 5.90
N TYR A 115 -15.94 14.42 6.97
CA TYR A 115 -15.41 14.22 8.31
C TYR A 115 -16.32 13.26 9.08
N VAL A 116 -15.76 12.12 9.49
CA VAL A 116 -16.41 11.16 10.37
C VAL A 116 -15.85 11.38 11.78
N GLN A 117 -16.63 12.00 12.67
CA GLN A 117 -16.16 12.46 13.99
C GLN A 117 -16.86 11.77 15.16
N HIS A 118 -17.71 10.78 14.88
CA HIS A 118 -18.43 10.00 15.88
C HIS A 118 -18.22 8.52 15.65
N ASP A 119 -18.25 7.76 16.73
CA ASP A 119 -18.01 6.33 16.69
C ASP A 119 -19.14 5.59 15.97
N ASN A 120 -18.89 4.35 15.56
CA ASN A 120 -19.94 3.42 15.12
C ASN A 120 -20.69 3.91 13.87
N ILE A 121 -19.93 4.34 12.87
CA ILE A 121 -20.45 4.81 11.58
C ILE A 121 -20.13 3.77 10.52
N MET A 122 -21.18 3.24 9.89
CA MET A 122 -21.05 2.35 8.73
C MET A 122 -21.51 3.09 7.47
N VAL A 123 -20.73 2.96 6.40
CA VAL A 123 -21.03 3.45 5.06
C VAL A 123 -20.94 2.24 4.13
N MET A 124 -22.07 1.81 3.59
CA MET A 124 -22.16 0.50 2.93
C MET A 124 -23.04 0.54 1.69
N SER A 125 -22.67 -0.18 0.63
CA SER A 125 -23.60 -0.43 -0.47
C SER A 125 -24.83 -1.22 0.01
N GLU A 126 -26.01 -0.91 -0.53
CA GLU A 126 -27.23 -1.69 -0.28
C GLU A 126 -27.09 -3.12 -0.82
N THR A 127 -26.48 -3.30 -1.99
CA THR A 127 -26.27 -4.62 -2.61
C THR A 127 -25.11 -5.35 -1.95
N GLY A 128 -24.10 -4.60 -1.49
CA GLY A 128 -22.83 -5.13 -1.01
C GLY A 128 -21.82 -5.42 -2.12
N ASP A 129 -22.16 -5.09 -3.37
CA ASP A 129 -21.27 -5.18 -4.51
C ASP A 129 -20.54 -3.83 -4.71
N PRO A 130 -19.20 -3.76 -4.60
CA PRO A 130 -18.45 -2.53 -4.84
C PRO A 130 -18.53 -1.99 -6.26
N TYR A 131 -18.96 -2.80 -7.24
CA TYR A 131 -19.17 -2.35 -8.61
C TYR A 131 -20.42 -1.47 -8.78
N ASP A 132 -21.36 -1.51 -7.82
CA ASP A 132 -22.64 -0.78 -7.91
C ASP A 132 -22.58 0.66 -7.39
N VAL A 133 -21.63 0.96 -6.50
CA VAL A 133 -21.56 2.24 -5.78
C VAL A 133 -20.17 2.85 -5.90
N VAL A 134 -20.08 4.04 -6.50
CA VAL A 134 -18.84 4.81 -6.61
C VAL A 134 -18.95 6.09 -5.81
N ILE A 135 -18.07 6.31 -4.85
CA ILE A 135 -17.92 7.57 -4.11
C ILE A 135 -16.61 8.21 -4.57
N LYS A 136 -16.66 9.45 -5.07
CA LYS A 136 -15.48 10.07 -5.68
C LYS A 136 -15.32 11.55 -5.43
N GLY A 137 -14.11 12.05 -5.66
CA GLY A 137 -13.76 13.48 -5.58
C GLY A 137 -13.19 13.89 -4.22
N GLY A 138 -13.68 15.01 -3.69
CA GLY A 138 -13.19 15.62 -2.45
C GLY A 138 -12.15 16.73 -2.70
N SER A 139 -12.16 17.75 -1.85
CA SER A 139 -11.22 18.89 -1.94
C SER A 139 -9.83 18.59 -1.38
N GLY A 140 -9.64 17.43 -0.76
CA GLY A 140 -8.41 16.92 -0.16
C GLY A 140 -8.54 15.42 -0.03
N ASN A 141 -8.67 14.90 1.20
CA ASN A 141 -9.10 13.51 1.37
C ASN A 141 -10.58 13.33 0.97
N LEU A 142 -10.97 12.12 0.58
CA LEU A 142 -12.39 11.80 0.42
C LEU A 142 -13.05 11.62 1.80
N PHE A 143 -12.52 10.72 2.63
CA PHE A 143 -12.90 10.58 4.05
C PHE A 143 -11.76 10.96 4.99
N ARG A 144 -12.07 11.71 6.04
CA ARG A 144 -11.23 11.86 7.23
C ARG A 144 -11.97 11.33 8.44
N VAL A 145 -11.47 10.24 9.02
CA VAL A 145 -12.07 9.50 10.13
C VAL A 145 -11.32 9.83 11.41
N ALA A 146 -12.01 10.42 12.38
CA ALA A 146 -11.46 10.90 13.65
C ALA A 146 -12.11 10.21 14.87
N ALA A 147 -12.71 9.04 14.66
CA ALA A 147 -13.50 8.32 15.64
C ALA A 147 -13.32 6.81 15.47
N ASN A 148 -13.77 6.04 16.46
CA ASN A 148 -13.62 4.59 16.49
C ASN A 148 -14.71 3.89 15.67
N HIS A 149 -14.44 2.65 15.25
CA HIS A 149 -15.46 1.79 14.63
C HIS A 149 -16.10 2.45 13.40
N PHE A 150 -15.24 2.86 12.45
CA PHE A 150 -15.67 3.23 11.11
C PHE A 150 -15.69 2.00 10.20
N TYR A 151 -16.80 1.77 9.52
CA TYR A 151 -16.98 0.62 8.65
C TYR A 151 -17.26 1.08 7.23
N LEU A 152 -16.53 0.53 6.28
CA LEU A 152 -16.74 0.72 4.85
C LEU A 152 -16.90 -0.64 4.19
N ASP A 153 -18.01 -0.88 3.49
CA ASP A 153 -18.30 -2.19 2.91
C ASP A 153 -18.97 -2.11 1.54
N GLY A 154 -18.42 -2.84 0.57
CA GLY A 154 -19.06 -3.02 -0.73
C GLY A 154 -19.13 -1.75 -1.57
N VAL A 155 -18.14 -0.87 -1.53
CA VAL A 155 -18.13 0.38 -2.32
C VAL A 155 -16.82 0.58 -3.07
N THR A 156 -16.88 1.33 -4.16
CA THR A 156 -15.71 1.90 -4.84
C THR A 156 -15.44 3.32 -4.33
N LEU A 157 -14.19 3.62 -3.95
CA LEU A 157 -13.69 4.96 -3.69
C LEU A 157 -12.71 5.38 -4.80
N ALA A 158 -12.87 6.59 -5.35
CA ALA A 158 -12.03 7.06 -6.46
C ALA A 158 -11.69 8.56 -6.43
N GLU A 159 -10.64 8.95 -7.16
CA GLU A 159 -10.36 10.33 -7.57
C GLU A 159 -10.19 11.36 -6.42
N ALA A 160 -9.59 10.97 -5.29
CA ALA A 160 -9.26 11.92 -4.21
C ALA A 160 -8.06 12.80 -4.56
N ARG A 161 -8.12 14.08 -4.17
CA ARG A 161 -6.99 15.03 -4.32
C ARG A 161 -5.80 14.73 -3.40
N ASN A 162 -6.03 14.02 -2.30
CA ASN A 162 -5.02 13.50 -1.39
C ASN A 162 -5.28 12.00 -1.18
N HIS A 163 -5.77 11.61 0.00
CA HIS A 163 -6.07 10.22 0.35
C HIS A 163 -7.54 9.86 0.11
N LEU A 164 -7.84 8.61 -0.22
CA LEU A 164 -9.25 8.16 -0.22
C LEU A 164 -9.77 8.08 1.23
N ILE A 165 -8.95 7.57 2.15
CA ILE A 165 -9.29 7.53 3.57
C ILE A 165 -8.08 8.01 4.39
N GLN A 166 -8.29 8.97 5.28
CA GLN A 166 -7.36 9.27 6.35
C GLN A 166 -7.96 8.88 7.70
N ILE A 167 -7.37 7.89 8.35
CA ILE A 167 -7.64 7.56 9.76
C ILE A 167 -6.75 8.46 10.63
N ALA A 168 -7.38 9.27 11.48
CA ALA A 168 -6.69 10.19 12.36
C ALA A 168 -6.25 9.48 13.64
N GLY A 169 -5.15 8.72 13.55
CA GLY A 169 -4.52 8.07 14.70
C GLY A 169 -4.11 9.08 15.78
N GLU A 170 -3.79 10.33 15.41
CA GLU A 170 -3.54 11.41 16.36
C GLU A 170 -4.77 11.78 17.22
N SER A 171 -5.96 11.31 16.84
CA SER A 171 -7.23 11.44 17.57
C SER A 171 -7.69 10.14 18.22
N ASN A 172 -6.82 9.12 18.33
CA ASN A 172 -7.14 7.76 18.78
C ASN A 172 -8.16 6.99 17.93
N ALA A 173 -8.39 7.41 16.68
CA ALA A 173 -9.32 6.72 15.79
C ALA A 173 -8.84 5.27 15.54
N SER A 174 -9.62 4.30 16.04
CA SER A 174 -9.25 2.88 16.10
C SER A 174 -10.37 1.97 15.59
N TYR A 175 -10.01 0.73 15.31
CA TYR A 175 -10.90 -0.32 14.83
C TYR A 175 -11.66 0.00 13.53
N PRO A 176 -11.07 0.67 12.53
CA PRO A 176 -11.72 0.77 11.23
C PRO A 176 -11.80 -0.61 10.56
N ILE A 177 -12.89 -0.90 9.85
CA ILE A 177 -13.01 -2.08 8.99
C ILE A 177 -13.33 -1.64 7.58
N ILE A 178 -12.44 -1.95 6.64
CA ILE A 178 -12.63 -1.74 5.21
C ILE A 178 -12.71 -3.12 4.57
N ASN A 179 -13.88 -3.46 4.03
CA ASN A 179 -14.21 -4.79 3.54
C ASN A 179 -14.84 -4.71 2.15
N ASN A 180 -14.56 -5.66 1.26
CA ASN A 180 -15.19 -5.74 -0.06
C ASN A 180 -15.18 -4.42 -0.85
N CYS A 181 -14.10 -3.65 -0.77
CA CYS A 181 -14.03 -2.33 -1.40
C CYS A 181 -13.12 -2.34 -2.63
N ILE A 182 -13.34 -1.38 -3.53
CA ILE A 182 -12.37 -1.01 -4.55
C ILE A 182 -11.89 0.39 -4.20
N LEU A 183 -10.59 0.57 -4.02
CA LEU A 183 -9.97 1.86 -3.83
C LEU A 183 -9.12 2.08 -5.07
N GLN A 184 -9.30 3.19 -5.77
CA GLN A 184 -8.58 3.45 -7.01
C GLN A 184 -8.23 4.91 -7.23
N ASP A 185 -7.15 5.14 -7.97
CA ASP A 185 -6.78 6.45 -8.52
C ASP A 185 -6.72 7.57 -7.46
N ALA A 186 -6.16 7.27 -6.28
CA ALA A 186 -5.82 8.29 -5.28
C ALA A 186 -4.66 9.15 -5.77
N TYR A 187 -4.61 10.43 -5.42
CA TYR A 187 -3.43 11.24 -5.73
C TYR A 187 -2.25 10.89 -4.81
N GLU A 188 -2.48 10.68 -3.51
CA GLU A 188 -1.43 10.27 -2.56
C GLU A 188 -1.61 8.80 -2.13
N GLN A 189 -1.60 8.49 -0.83
CA GLN A 189 -1.87 7.13 -0.34
C GLN A 189 -3.37 6.82 -0.31
N PHE A 190 -3.77 5.58 -0.58
CA PHE A 190 -5.19 5.19 -0.64
C PHE A 190 -5.79 5.25 0.76
N ILE A 191 -5.09 4.65 1.74
CA ILE A 191 -5.38 4.76 3.16
C ILE A 191 -4.17 5.35 3.88
N LYS A 192 -4.37 6.45 4.58
CA LYS A 192 -3.38 7.07 5.47
C LYS A 192 -3.80 6.89 6.91
N VAL A 193 -2.89 6.45 7.79
CA VAL A 193 -3.04 6.65 9.23
C VAL A 193 -2.08 7.75 9.66
N SER A 194 -2.62 8.86 10.14
CA SER A 194 -1.81 9.97 10.63
C SER A 194 -1.45 9.81 12.10
N TYR A 195 -0.30 10.38 12.46
CA TYR A 195 0.30 10.29 13.78
C TYR A 195 0.88 11.64 14.18
N ASN A 196 0.74 12.00 15.47
CA ASN A 196 1.31 13.22 16.01
C ASN A 196 2.33 12.88 17.10
N LYS A 197 3.61 13.16 16.82
CA LYS A 197 4.72 12.96 17.76
C LYS A 197 4.61 13.77 19.07
N HIS A 198 3.72 14.75 19.16
CA HIS A 198 3.50 15.51 20.40
C HIS A 198 2.44 14.87 21.31
N THR A 199 1.66 13.93 20.78
CA THR A 199 0.69 13.10 21.51
C THR A 199 0.96 11.64 21.17
N PRO A 200 2.17 11.14 21.48
CA PRO A 200 2.64 9.84 21.01
C PRO A 200 1.88 8.63 21.57
N GLU A 201 1.16 8.84 22.67
CA GLU A 201 0.20 7.90 23.25
C GLU A 201 -1.03 7.69 22.37
N ASN A 202 -1.30 8.61 21.43
CA ASN A 202 -2.40 8.47 20.51
C ASN A 202 -1.98 7.62 19.30
N THR A 203 -2.65 6.49 19.12
CA THR A 203 -2.38 5.51 18.08
C THR A 203 -3.67 5.06 17.42
N SER A 204 -3.55 4.34 16.30
CA SER A 204 -4.69 3.66 15.69
C SER A 204 -4.57 2.15 15.91
N VAL A 205 -5.51 1.57 16.65
CA VAL A 205 -5.43 0.16 17.06
C VAL A 205 -6.42 -0.70 16.27
N GLY A 206 -6.00 -1.91 15.88
CA GLY A 206 -6.90 -2.98 15.46
C GLY A 206 -7.68 -2.72 14.17
N GLY A 207 -7.13 -1.93 13.23
CA GLY A 207 -7.75 -1.75 11.92
C GLY A 207 -7.70 -3.02 11.07
N VAL A 208 -8.76 -3.25 10.29
CA VAL A 208 -8.88 -4.41 9.40
C VAL A 208 -9.15 -3.92 7.98
N VAL A 209 -8.30 -4.33 7.03
CA VAL A 209 -8.48 -4.10 5.61
C VAL A 209 -8.48 -5.45 4.92
N LYS A 210 -9.63 -5.86 4.38
CA LYS A 210 -9.73 -7.19 3.77
C LYS A 210 -10.55 -7.26 2.50
N ASN A 211 -10.23 -8.27 1.70
CA ASN A 211 -10.94 -8.64 0.47
C ASN A 211 -11.20 -7.46 -0.47
N SER A 212 -10.28 -6.51 -0.54
CA SER A 212 -10.41 -5.26 -1.28
C SER A 212 -9.39 -5.16 -2.40
N ILE A 213 -9.63 -4.25 -3.35
CA ILE A 213 -8.72 -3.92 -4.45
C ILE A 213 -8.14 -2.52 -4.22
N PHE A 214 -6.85 -2.37 -4.47
CA PHE A 214 -6.10 -1.11 -4.50
C PHE A 214 -5.41 -1.03 -5.85
N GLN A 215 -5.80 -0.10 -6.70
CA GLN A 215 -5.24 -0.02 -8.05
C GLN A 215 -5.09 1.38 -8.61
N PHE A 216 -4.12 1.55 -9.51
CA PHE A 216 -4.16 2.63 -10.49
C PHE A 216 -4.71 2.08 -11.80
N THR A 217 -5.75 2.71 -12.34
CA THR A 217 -6.44 2.19 -13.52
C THR A 217 -5.66 2.41 -14.80
N ARG A 218 -4.71 3.35 -14.81
CA ARG A 218 -3.86 3.67 -15.97
C ARG A 218 -2.43 3.16 -15.86
N GLY A 219 -2.21 2.08 -15.10
CA GLY A 219 -0.96 1.34 -15.06
C GLY A 219 0.19 2.00 -14.30
N VAL A 220 0.00 3.21 -13.75
CA VAL A 220 1.00 3.91 -12.94
C VAL A 220 0.31 5.03 -12.14
N ALA A 221 0.87 5.40 -11.00
CA ALA A 221 0.39 6.51 -10.20
C ALA A 221 0.59 7.88 -10.89
N GLN A 222 -0.08 8.91 -10.36
CA GLN A 222 0.07 10.29 -10.86
C GLN A 222 1.32 11.00 -10.31
N ASN A 223 1.85 10.57 -9.17
CA ASN A 223 3.07 11.09 -8.56
C ASN A 223 3.76 10.03 -7.69
N TYR A 224 5.01 10.28 -7.28
CA TYR A 224 5.78 9.35 -6.46
C TYR A 224 5.39 9.34 -4.98
N TYR A 225 4.71 10.38 -4.49
CA TYR A 225 4.27 10.47 -3.10
C TYR A 225 2.91 9.75 -2.94
N THR A 226 2.93 8.46 -3.28
CA THR A 226 1.77 7.59 -3.30
C THR A 226 2.13 6.23 -2.71
N GLY A 227 1.12 5.50 -2.27
CA GLY A 227 1.22 4.18 -1.65
C GLY A 227 -0.18 3.59 -1.48
N GLY A 228 -0.29 2.33 -1.05
CA GLY A 228 -1.62 1.77 -0.75
C GLY A 228 -2.06 2.19 0.64
N ILE A 229 -1.57 1.48 1.66
CA ILE A 229 -1.80 1.76 3.08
C ILE A 229 -0.51 2.30 3.68
N ASP A 230 -0.48 3.56 4.08
CA ASP A 230 0.65 4.16 4.82
C ASP A 230 0.22 4.53 6.22
N ALA A 231 0.70 3.77 7.20
CA ALA A 231 0.16 3.80 8.55
C ALA A 231 1.25 4.11 9.59
N LEU A 232 1.11 5.28 10.22
CA LEU A 232 1.94 5.70 11.34
C LEU A 232 1.22 5.44 12.67
N GLY A 233 1.96 4.98 13.69
CA GLY A 233 1.40 4.69 15.02
C GLY A 233 0.26 3.68 14.97
N ALA A 234 0.34 2.69 14.09
CA ALA A 234 -0.67 1.67 13.92
C ALA A 234 -0.28 0.38 14.66
N GLU A 235 -1.20 -0.14 15.47
CA GLU A 235 -0.97 -1.31 16.31
C GLU A 235 -2.01 -2.41 16.06
N GLY A 236 -1.56 -3.64 15.84
CA GLY A 236 -2.44 -4.80 15.72
C GLY A 236 -3.34 -4.77 14.48
N TRP A 237 -2.97 -4.02 13.43
CA TRP A 237 -3.72 -3.99 12.18
C TRP A 237 -3.60 -5.32 11.42
N LEU A 238 -4.65 -5.66 10.67
CA LEU A 238 -4.70 -6.82 9.78
C LEU A 238 -5.04 -6.37 8.36
N VAL A 239 -4.12 -6.62 7.42
CA VAL A 239 -4.29 -6.41 5.99
C VAL A 239 -4.28 -7.77 5.31
N GLU A 240 -5.44 -8.27 4.89
CA GLU A 240 -5.54 -9.63 4.35
C GLU A 240 -6.40 -9.78 3.10
N LYS A 241 -6.03 -10.73 2.24
CA LYS A 241 -6.84 -11.13 1.05
C LYS A 241 -7.13 -9.97 0.08
N ASN A 242 -6.28 -8.95 0.04
CA ASN A 242 -6.40 -7.81 -0.86
C ASN A 242 -5.59 -8.01 -2.14
N VAL A 243 -5.90 -7.20 -3.15
CA VAL A 243 -5.13 -7.07 -4.39
C VAL A 243 -4.58 -5.65 -4.47
N PHE A 244 -3.28 -5.50 -4.65
CA PHE A 244 -2.60 -4.22 -4.89
C PHE A 244 -1.98 -4.24 -6.29
N ARG A 245 -2.33 -3.28 -7.15
CA ARG A 245 -1.90 -3.25 -8.55
C ARG A 245 -1.43 -1.87 -8.98
N ASP A 246 -0.31 -1.80 -9.69
CA ASP A 246 0.18 -0.58 -10.36
C ASP A 246 0.52 0.59 -9.41
N ILE A 247 0.85 0.30 -8.15
CA ILE A 247 1.33 1.30 -7.18
C ILE A 247 2.82 1.55 -7.45
N ALA A 248 3.08 2.19 -8.57
CA ALA A 248 4.39 2.48 -9.11
C ALA A 248 4.53 3.97 -9.42
N SER A 249 5.74 4.50 -9.28
CA SER A 249 6.01 5.91 -9.50
C SER A 249 6.18 6.23 -10.99
N PRO A 250 5.57 7.31 -11.50
CA PRO A 250 5.77 7.71 -12.89
C PRO A 250 7.14 8.37 -13.11
N SER A 251 7.70 9.07 -12.11
CA SER A 251 8.94 9.85 -12.24
C SER A 251 9.50 10.35 -10.89
N GLY A 252 10.75 10.80 -10.88
CA GLY A 252 11.36 11.57 -9.80
C GLY A 252 11.90 10.74 -8.63
N HIS A 253 11.03 10.04 -7.91
CA HIS A 253 11.39 9.18 -6.77
C HIS A 253 10.69 7.82 -6.84
N ILE A 254 11.21 6.78 -6.20
CA ILE A 254 10.49 5.51 -5.96
C ILE A 254 9.20 5.79 -5.16
N ALA A 255 8.08 5.15 -5.53
CA ALA A 255 6.81 5.26 -4.80
C ALA A 255 6.93 4.73 -3.37
N GLN A 256 6.02 5.09 -2.47
CA GLN A 256 5.91 4.44 -1.16
C GLN A 256 5.42 2.99 -1.31
N HIS A 257 5.39 2.25 -0.20
CA HIS A 257 4.96 0.86 -0.24
C HIS A 257 3.45 0.76 -0.54
N ALA A 258 3.05 -0.35 -1.16
CA ALA A 258 1.65 -0.74 -1.22
C ALA A 258 1.08 -0.96 0.19
N VAL A 259 1.87 -1.47 1.13
CA VAL A 259 1.55 -1.49 2.57
C VAL A 259 2.77 -1.10 3.39
N HIS A 260 2.66 -0.04 4.19
CA HIS A 260 3.72 0.50 5.04
C HIS A 260 3.24 0.73 6.46
N PHE A 261 3.88 0.09 7.44
CA PHE A 261 3.70 0.36 8.86
C PHE A 261 5.00 0.90 9.45
N TRP A 262 4.99 2.12 9.97
CA TRP A 262 6.20 2.76 10.52
C TRP A 262 5.86 3.74 11.65
N VAL A 263 6.87 4.26 12.34
CA VAL A 263 6.74 5.20 13.49
C VAL A 263 5.85 4.66 14.61
N ASN A 264 6.44 4.10 15.67
CA ASN A 264 5.69 3.56 16.81
C ASN A 264 4.57 2.59 16.41
N SER A 265 4.75 1.86 15.31
CA SER A 265 3.81 0.84 14.83
C SER A 265 4.20 -0.55 15.34
N ALA A 266 3.23 -1.40 15.69
CA ALA A 266 3.53 -2.71 16.25
C ALA A 266 2.49 -3.80 15.95
N HIS A 267 2.93 -5.06 15.94
CA HIS A 267 2.07 -6.24 15.87
C HIS A 267 1.10 -6.27 14.66
N ASN A 268 1.44 -5.54 13.60
CA ASN A 268 0.66 -5.49 12.37
C ASN A 268 0.89 -6.75 11.53
N ARG A 269 -0.12 -7.16 10.76
CA ARG A 269 -0.11 -8.38 9.96
C ARG A 269 -0.53 -8.09 8.53
N VAL A 270 0.30 -8.50 7.58
CA VAL A 270 0.04 -8.40 6.14
C VAL A 270 0.05 -9.81 5.58
N ILE A 271 -1.13 -10.39 5.37
CA ILE A 271 -1.29 -11.83 5.18
C ILE A 271 -2.11 -12.17 3.93
N GLY A 272 -1.60 -13.05 3.07
CA GLY A 272 -2.42 -13.64 2.02
C GLY A 272 -2.88 -12.67 0.93
N ASN A 273 -2.16 -11.57 0.71
CA ASN A 273 -2.49 -10.58 -0.32
C ASN A 273 -1.75 -10.88 -1.64
N LEU A 274 -2.26 -10.33 -2.73
CA LEU A 274 -1.60 -10.30 -4.03
C LEU A 274 -1.10 -8.88 -4.34
N PHE A 275 0.16 -8.76 -4.72
CA PHE A 275 0.76 -7.51 -5.19
C PHE A 275 1.28 -7.70 -6.62
N VAL A 276 0.91 -6.80 -7.52
CA VAL A 276 1.28 -6.85 -8.94
C VAL A 276 1.77 -5.48 -9.37
N ASP A 277 2.99 -5.41 -9.89
CA ASP A 277 3.59 -4.19 -10.45
C ASP A 277 3.52 -3.01 -9.47
N VAL A 278 4.07 -3.24 -8.28
CA VAL A 278 4.22 -2.23 -7.24
C VAL A 278 5.70 -1.98 -7.00
N ASP A 279 6.14 -0.71 -6.95
CA ASP A 279 7.56 -0.37 -6.78
C ASP A 279 8.14 -1.03 -5.51
N ARG A 280 7.35 -1.00 -4.42
CA ARG A 280 7.63 -1.65 -3.15
C ARG A 280 6.34 -2.23 -2.59
N ALA A 281 6.30 -3.53 -2.29
CA ALA A 281 5.06 -4.15 -1.83
C ALA A 281 4.82 -3.89 -0.34
N ILE A 282 5.73 -4.32 0.54
CA ILE A 282 5.49 -4.31 1.99
C ILE A 282 6.71 -3.75 2.73
N GLY A 283 6.48 -2.73 3.56
CA GLY A 283 7.49 -2.12 4.41
C GLY A 283 7.10 -2.15 5.88
N PHE A 284 7.95 -2.72 6.73
CA PHE A 284 7.91 -2.54 8.19
C PHE A 284 9.06 -1.63 8.63
N GLY A 285 8.71 -0.49 9.19
CA GLY A 285 9.65 0.52 9.64
C GLY A 285 10.23 1.37 8.51
N MET A 286 11.13 2.27 8.92
CA MET A 286 11.91 3.24 8.15
C MET A 286 12.96 3.84 9.10
N PRO A 287 14.13 4.30 8.63
CA PRO A 287 15.04 5.07 9.48
C PRO A 287 14.34 6.26 10.12
N LEU A 288 14.33 6.30 11.45
CA LEU A 288 13.81 7.43 12.19
C LEU A 288 14.92 8.45 12.41
N PRO A 289 14.63 9.77 12.41
CA PRO A 289 15.60 10.77 12.80
C PRO A 289 16.15 10.45 14.19
N GLN A 290 17.47 10.34 14.29
CA GLN A 290 18.14 10.18 15.59
C GLN A 290 17.76 11.40 16.47
N ASN A 291 17.38 11.15 17.72
CA ASN A 291 17.04 12.14 18.77
C ASN A 291 15.56 12.47 19.02
N SER A 292 14.59 11.64 18.60
CA SER A 292 13.23 11.78 19.15
C SER A 292 13.04 10.86 20.35
N ALA A 293 13.13 11.39 21.57
CA ALA A 293 12.83 10.67 22.82
C ALA A 293 11.40 10.08 22.89
N VAL A 294 10.58 10.42 21.90
CA VAL A 294 9.17 10.07 21.78
C VAL A 294 8.93 8.85 20.87
N LEU A 295 9.93 8.46 20.07
CA LEU A 295 9.86 7.31 19.18
C LEU A 295 10.54 6.11 19.84
N LYS A 296 9.73 5.09 20.18
CA LYS A 296 10.17 3.87 20.86
C LYS A 296 10.75 2.86 19.87
N TYR A 297 10.16 2.74 18.69
CA TYR A 297 10.61 1.86 17.61
C TYR A 297 10.10 2.37 16.26
N SER A 298 10.75 1.94 15.17
CA SER A 298 10.20 2.19 13.84
C SER A 298 9.04 1.24 13.54
N HIS A 299 9.26 -0.05 13.76
CA HIS A 299 8.21 -1.06 13.83
C HIS A 299 8.61 -2.19 14.80
N HIS A 300 7.67 -2.78 15.53
CA HIS A 300 7.93 -3.88 16.45
C HIS A 300 6.96 -5.06 16.30
N GLY A 301 7.49 -6.27 16.24
CA GLY A 301 6.72 -7.50 16.06
C GLY A 301 5.97 -7.54 14.72
N GLY A 302 4.92 -8.35 14.66
CA GLY A 302 4.06 -8.47 13.48
C GLY A 302 4.51 -9.54 12.49
N GLU A 303 3.74 -9.68 11.43
CA GLU A 303 3.86 -10.79 10.47
C GLU A 303 3.64 -10.32 9.03
N ILE A 304 4.51 -10.74 8.13
CA ILE A 304 4.35 -10.62 6.68
C ILE A 304 4.35 -12.04 6.14
N ALA A 305 3.17 -12.58 5.81
CA ALA A 305 3.07 -14.00 5.49
C ALA A 305 2.12 -14.35 4.35
N GLU A 306 2.43 -15.42 3.63
CA GLU A 306 1.55 -16.02 2.61
C GLU A 306 1.13 -15.06 1.49
N ASN A 307 1.85 -13.95 1.30
CA ASN A 307 1.61 -13.03 0.21
C ASN A 307 2.27 -13.55 -1.07
N VAL A 308 1.65 -13.24 -2.20
CA VAL A 308 2.26 -13.42 -3.52
C VAL A 308 2.55 -12.05 -4.09
N ILE A 309 3.81 -11.82 -4.47
CA ILE A 309 4.29 -10.55 -4.99
C ILE A 309 4.91 -10.80 -6.36
N TYR A 310 4.36 -10.14 -7.37
CA TYR A 310 4.85 -10.15 -8.74
C TYR A 310 5.20 -8.74 -9.17
N HIS A 311 6.36 -8.58 -9.78
CA HIS A 311 6.69 -7.35 -10.47
C HIS A 311 7.28 -7.73 -11.83
N SER A 312 6.53 -7.42 -12.88
CA SER A 312 6.94 -7.62 -14.26
C SER A 312 8.03 -6.63 -14.67
N ASP A 313 8.72 -6.89 -15.78
CA ASP A 313 9.61 -5.90 -16.43
C ASP A 313 8.80 -5.07 -17.44
N ASN A 314 7.75 -4.41 -16.94
CA ASN A 314 6.82 -3.54 -17.68
C ASN A 314 7.38 -2.14 -18.01
N GLY A 315 8.66 -1.89 -17.69
CA GLY A 315 9.32 -0.61 -17.88
C GLY A 315 9.15 0.37 -16.73
N ASP A 316 8.69 -0.09 -15.55
CA ASP A 316 8.67 0.71 -14.33
C ASP A 316 10.09 1.15 -13.95
N PRO A 317 10.39 2.46 -13.98
CA PRO A 317 11.75 2.95 -13.75
C PRO A 317 12.21 2.79 -12.30
N PHE A 318 11.29 2.51 -11.37
CA PHE A 318 11.51 2.56 -9.93
C PHE A 318 11.24 1.24 -9.19
N GLY A 319 11.04 0.13 -9.89
CA GLY A 319 10.90 -1.19 -9.26
C GLY A 319 12.05 -1.47 -8.28
N ASP A 320 11.71 -1.70 -7.01
CA ASP A 320 12.62 -1.85 -5.87
C ASP A 320 12.30 -3.18 -5.13
N THR A 321 12.84 -3.37 -3.94
CA THR A 321 12.61 -4.58 -3.13
C THR A 321 11.13 -4.79 -2.84
N ALA A 322 10.68 -6.05 -2.95
CA ALA A 322 9.28 -6.41 -2.68
C ALA A 322 8.95 -6.26 -1.19
N ILE A 323 9.76 -6.84 -0.30
CA ILE A 323 9.57 -6.75 1.16
C ILE A 323 10.79 -6.07 1.77
N ILE A 324 10.56 -5.12 2.68
CA ILE A 324 11.64 -4.45 3.41
C ILE A 324 11.32 -4.28 4.90
N LEU A 325 12.34 -4.52 5.73
CA LEU A 325 12.33 -4.25 7.16
C LEU A 325 13.42 -3.23 7.50
N GLU A 326 13.05 -2.02 7.91
CA GLU A 326 14.01 -0.94 8.20
C GLU A 326 13.89 -0.48 9.65
N SER A 327 14.94 -0.70 10.45
CA SER A 327 14.89 -0.46 11.90
C SER A 327 13.69 -1.13 12.60
N ALA A 328 13.32 -2.33 12.14
CA ALA A 328 12.21 -3.10 12.67
C ALA A 328 12.71 -4.23 13.58
N SER A 329 12.02 -4.49 14.69
CA SER A 329 12.38 -5.57 15.62
C SER A 329 11.32 -6.67 15.70
N ASP A 330 11.76 -7.91 15.95
CA ASP A 330 10.93 -9.05 16.33
C ASP A 330 9.80 -9.46 15.34
N ALA A 331 9.82 -8.92 14.12
CA ALA A 331 8.88 -9.27 13.06
C ALA A 331 9.23 -10.61 12.40
N SER A 332 8.22 -11.32 11.91
CA SER A 332 8.41 -12.51 11.09
C SER A 332 7.96 -12.32 9.64
N VAL A 333 8.77 -12.82 8.70
CA VAL A 333 8.48 -12.81 7.26
C VAL A 333 8.57 -14.23 6.74
N HIS A 334 7.45 -14.84 6.35
CA HIS A 334 7.47 -16.25 5.95
C HIS A 334 6.40 -16.69 4.97
N ASN A 335 6.67 -17.80 4.28
CA ASN A 335 5.77 -18.39 3.30
C ASN A 335 5.36 -17.41 2.19
N ASN A 336 6.12 -16.34 1.95
CA ASN A 336 5.84 -15.42 0.85
C ASN A 336 6.43 -15.98 -0.44
N ILE A 337 5.73 -15.72 -1.54
CA ILE A 337 6.18 -16.03 -2.90
C ILE A 337 6.51 -14.70 -3.58
N VAL A 338 7.76 -14.49 -3.98
CA VAL A 338 8.19 -13.25 -4.64
C VAL A 338 8.86 -13.56 -5.98
N PHE A 339 8.33 -12.98 -7.05
CA PHE A 339 8.93 -13.08 -8.37
C PHE A 339 9.05 -11.70 -9.01
N MET A 340 10.29 -11.27 -9.23
CA MET A 340 10.59 -9.95 -9.76
C MET A 340 11.38 -10.08 -11.06
N GLU A 341 10.90 -9.49 -12.15
CA GLU A 341 11.53 -9.54 -13.48
C GLU A 341 12.41 -8.32 -13.76
N HIS A 342 12.13 -7.17 -13.12
CA HIS A 342 12.94 -5.96 -13.20
C HIS A 342 14.38 -6.15 -12.67
N TRP A 343 15.21 -5.12 -12.75
CA TRP A 343 16.66 -5.23 -12.46
C TRP A 343 17.04 -5.30 -10.97
N TYR A 344 16.15 -4.92 -10.04
CA TYR A 344 16.53 -4.76 -8.63
C TYR A 344 16.95 -6.10 -8.00
N PRO A 345 18.09 -6.20 -7.30
CA PRO A 345 18.71 -7.50 -7.01
C PRO A 345 18.13 -8.26 -5.81
N ASN A 346 17.39 -7.61 -4.91
CA ASN A 346 16.96 -8.19 -3.64
C ASN A 346 15.43 -8.23 -3.56
N ALA A 347 14.86 -9.43 -3.35
CA ALA A 347 13.43 -9.62 -3.14
C ALA A 347 12.98 -9.25 -1.72
N ILE A 348 13.82 -9.56 -0.73
CA ILE A 348 13.56 -9.24 0.68
C ILE A 348 14.82 -8.57 1.23
N GLU A 349 14.65 -7.39 1.82
CA GLU A 349 15.74 -6.68 2.47
C GLU A 349 15.43 -6.42 3.94
N TYR A 350 16.48 -6.46 4.77
CA TYR A 350 16.43 -5.99 6.14
C TYR A 350 17.64 -5.09 6.39
N ARG A 351 17.38 -3.91 6.95
CA ARG A 351 18.36 -2.82 7.01
C ARG A 351 18.52 -2.24 8.40
N PHE A 352 19.71 -1.71 8.66
CA PHE A 352 20.14 -1.02 9.89
C PHE A 352 20.39 -1.95 11.08
N GLU A 353 21.40 -1.65 11.90
CA GLU A 353 21.79 -2.43 13.09
C GLU A 353 20.67 -2.56 14.13
N THR A 354 19.73 -1.62 14.12
CA THR A 354 18.52 -1.61 14.96
C THR A 354 17.48 -2.65 14.52
N SER A 355 17.62 -3.23 13.32
CA SER A 355 16.81 -4.37 12.91
C SER A 355 17.33 -5.66 13.54
N VAL A 356 16.60 -6.17 14.53
CA VAL A 356 16.99 -7.28 15.39
C VAL A 356 15.82 -8.20 15.71
N GLY A 357 16.08 -9.45 16.08
CA GLY A 357 15.01 -10.41 16.40
C GLY A 357 14.15 -10.81 15.20
N LEU A 358 14.52 -10.37 13.99
CA LEU A 358 13.80 -10.71 12.77
C LEU A 358 13.90 -12.20 12.46
N ARG A 359 12.79 -12.81 12.05
CA ARG A 359 12.74 -14.20 11.60
C ARG A 359 12.24 -14.24 10.16
N ILE A 360 13.10 -14.61 9.21
CA ILE A 360 12.74 -14.66 7.79
C ILE A 360 12.88 -16.10 7.33
N PHE A 361 11.77 -16.80 7.08
CA PHE A 361 11.83 -18.23 6.83
C PHE A 361 10.80 -18.74 5.82
N ALA A 362 11.08 -19.88 5.18
CA ALA A 362 10.16 -20.53 4.24
C ALA A 362 9.67 -19.64 3.08
N ASN A 363 10.35 -18.53 2.76
CA ASN A 363 10.03 -17.70 1.61
C ASN A 363 10.61 -18.33 0.35
N ARG A 364 9.87 -18.27 -0.77
CA ARG A 364 10.35 -18.69 -2.09
C ARG A 364 10.43 -17.45 -2.97
N VAL A 365 11.63 -17.10 -3.36
CA VAL A 365 11.93 -15.87 -4.09
C VAL A 365 12.86 -16.17 -5.27
N ASN A 366 12.83 -15.37 -6.34
CA ASN A 366 13.74 -15.53 -7.48
C ASN A 366 15.02 -14.67 -7.39
N LYS A 367 15.14 -13.88 -6.32
CA LYS A 367 16.22 -12.92 -6.06
C LYS A 367 16.66 -12.95 -4.60
N SER A 368 17.68 -12.19 -4.22
CA SER A 368 18.30 -12.36 -2.91
C SER A 368 17.47 -11.91 -1.72
N ILE A 369 17.66 -12.57 -0.58
CA ILE A 369 17.24 -12.13 0.75
C ILE A 369 18.48 -11.56 1.45
N ALA A 370 18.55 -10.24 1.57
CA ALA A 370 19.80 -9.56 1.87
C ALA A 370 19.75 -8.71 3.15
N ALA A 371 20.75 -8.93 4.03
CA ALA A 371 21.09 -8.01 5.10
C ALA A 371 21.78 -6.77 4.52
N ARG A 372 21.45 -5.58 5.04
CA ARG A 372 22.18 -4.35 4.73
C ARG A 372 22.39 -3.52 5.99
N THR A 373 23.40 -2.66 5.98
CA THR A 373 23.66 -1.69 7.05
C THR A 373 23.67 -2.33 8.46
N GLY A 374 24.30 -3.49 8.61
CA GLY A 374 24.49 -4.15 9.91
C GLY A 374 23.25 -4.84 10.51
N ALA A 375 22.14 -4.94 9.76
CA ALA A 375 20.93 -5.62 10.20
C ALA A 375 21.12 -7.11 10.49
N LYS A 376 20.31 -7.66 11.40
CA LYS A 376 20.39 -9.06 11.82
C LYS A 376 19.03 -9.74 11.72
N ALA A 377 19.02 -10.93 11.12
CA ALA A 377 17.85 -11.79 11.04
C ALA A 377 18.27 -13.26 11.17
N THR A 378 17.39 -14.08 11.72
CA THR A 378 17.48 -15.54 11.64
C THR A 378 16.82 -15.99 10.34
N LEU A 379 17.60 -16.59 9.45
CA LEU A 379 17.12 -17.14 8.19
C LEU A 379 16.96 -18.66 8.30
N ALA A 380 15.85 -19.21 7.83
CA ALA A 380 15.63 -20.66 7.77
C ALA A 380 14.77 -21.05 6.58
N GLU A 381 15.08 -22.15 5.89
CA GLU A 381 14.19 -22.76 4.87
C GLU A 381 13.78 -21.83 3.71
N ASN A 382 14.47 -20.72 3.48
CA ASN A 382 14.22 -19.86 2.32
C ASN A 382 14.82 -20.47 1.05
N SER A 383 14.17 -20.22 -0.09
CA SER A 383 14.67 -20.57 -1.42
C SER A 383 14.79 -19.32 -2.28
N GLU A 384 16.01 -18.97 -2.69
CA GLU A 384 16.30 -17.86 -3.63
C GLU A 384 16.40 -18.32 -5.09
N ARG A 385 15.71 -19.42 -5.42
CA ARG A 385 15.76 -20.08 -6.73
C ARG A 385 14.38 -20.40 -7.28
N LEU A 386 13.37 -19.57 -6.95
CA LEU A 386 12.03 -19.74 -7.48
C LEU A 386 12.05 -19.62 -9.02
N SER A 387 11.71 -20.70 -9.71
CA SER A 387 11.55 -20.68 -11.15
C SER A 387 10.24 -20.00 -11.55
N GLN A 388 10.17 -19.47 -12.77
CA GLN A 388 8.94 -18.87 -13.31
C GLN A 388 7.76 -19.86 -13.28
N GLN A 389 7.99 -21.13 -13.66
CA GLN A 389 6.95 -22.17 -13.58
C GLN A 389 6.46 -22.38 -12.14
N GLY A 390 7.39 -22.43 -11.17
CA GLY A 390 7.05 -22.59 -9.76
C GLY A 390 6.30 -21.38 -9.20
N PHE A 391 6.59 -20.18 -9.70
CA PHE A 391 5.86 -18.96 -9.38
C PHE A 391 4.45 -18.97 -9.97
N LEU A 392 4.29 -19.29 -11.26
CA LEU A 392 3.00 -19.29 -11.95
C LEU A 392 1.96 -20.19 -11.27
N ALA A 393 2.40 -21.32 -10.70
CA ALA A 393 1.51 -22.19 -9.92
C ALA A 393 0.93 -21.49 -8.68
N GLU A 394 1.78 -20.81 -7.91
CA GLU A 394 1.36 -20.05 -6.72
C GLU A 394 0.54 -18.82 -7.08
N PHE A 395 0.91 -18.15 -8.18
CA PHE A 395 0.19 -17.00 -8.72
C PHE A 395 -1.24 -17.36 -9.15
N ASN A 396 -1.42 -18.48 -9.83
CA ASN A 396 -2.76 -18.96 -10.19
C ASN A 396 -3.56 -19.36 -8.93
N ALA A 397 -2.92 -20.02 -7.96
CA ALA A 397 -3.59 -20.42 -6.72
C ALA A 397 -4.06 -19.21 -5.89
N ILE A 398 -3.28 -18.13 -5.80
CA ILE A 398 -3.72 -16.90 -5.13
C ILE A 398 -4.83 -16.19 -5.91
N MET A 399 -4.75 -16.14 -7.25
CA MET A 399 -5.80 -15.56 -8.09
C MET A 399 -7.14 -16.24 -7.83
N ASP A 400 -7.17 -17.58 -7.81
CA ASP A 400 -8.36 -18.38 -7.49
C ASP A 400 -8.85 -18.12 -6.06
N ARG A 401 -7.94 -18.16 -5.07
CA ARG A 401 -8.25 -17.92 -3.64
C ARG A 401 -8.87 -16.55 -3.40
N LEU A 402 -8.45 -15.53 -4.16
CA LEU A 402 -8.93 -14.16 -4.06
C LEU A 402 -10.13 -13.86 -4.99
N GLY A 403 -10.57 -14.84 -5.78
CA GLY A 403 -11.70 -14.73 -6.71
C GLY A 403 -11.43 -13.87 -7.93
N ILE A 404 -10.17 -13.71 -8.32
CA ILE A 404 -9.78 -12.81 -9.41
C ILE A 404 -10.07 -13.46 -10.75
N GLU A 405 -10.91 -12.82 -11.54
CA GLU A 405 -11.28 -13.25 -12.90
C GLU A 405 -10.27 -12.72 -13.93
N THR A 406 -9.85 -11.46 -13.78
CA THR A 406 -8.79 -10.85 -14.58
C THR A 406 -8.15 -9.70 -13.83
N LEU A 407 -6.85 -9.50 -14.04
CA LEU A 407 -6.12 -8.34 -13.51
C LEU A 407 -6.28 -7.10 -14.39
N HIS A 408 -6.78 -7.22 -15.63
CA HIS A 408 -6.77 -6.13 -16.62
C HIS A 408 -8.08 -6.09 -17.44
N GLU A 409 -9.25 -6.07 -16.78
CA GLU A 409 -10.52 -5.79 -17.45
C GLU A 409 -10.50 -4.37 -18.03
N SER A 410 -10.74 -4.22 -19.33
CA SER A 410 -10.78 -2.89 -19.95
C SER A 410 -11.95 -2.06 -19.43
N ILE A 411 -11.68 -0.85 -18.94
CA ILE A 411 -12.71 0.10 -18.55
C ILE A 411 -13.18 0.80 -19.83
N VAL A 412 -14.27 0.30 -20.41
CA VAL A 412 -14.91 0.96 -21.56
C VAL A 412 -15.54 2.25 -21.03
N GLN A 413 -15.03 3.41 -21.43
CA GLN A 413 -15.77 4.65 -21.25
C GLN A 413 -17.06 4.51 -22.06
N SER A 414 -18.21 4.40 -21.37
CA SER A 414 -19.48 4.60 -22.03
C SER A 414 -19.43 6.00 -22.63
N ALA A 415 -19.55 6.08 -23.95
CA ALA A 415 -19.80 7.34 -24.62
C ALA A 415 -21.07 7.92 -24.00
N VAL A 416 -20.92 8.91 -23.13
CA VAL A 416 -22.03 9.73 -22.66
C VAL A 416 -22.55 10.40 -23.93
N ALA A 417 -23.71 9.94 -24.40
CA ALA A 417 -24.43 10.64 -25.45
C ALA A 417 -24.69 12.06 -24.95
N GLU A 418 -24.16 13.04 -25.69
CA GLU A 418 -24.36 14.48 -25.48
C GLU A 418 -25.84 14.88 -25.42
#